data_AF-A0AAF0UFM2-F1
#
_entry.id   AF-A0AAF0UFM2-F1
#
_cell.length_a   1.000
_cell.length_b   1.000
_cell.length_c   1.000
_cell.angle_alpha   90.00
_cell.angle_beta   90.00
_cell.angle_gamma   90.00
#
_symmetry.space_group_name_H-M   'P 1'
#
loop_
_entity.id
_entity.type
_entity.pdbx_description
1 polymer ?
#
loop_
_entity_poly.entity_id
_entity_poly.type
_entity_poly.pdbx_seq_one_letter_code
_entity_poly.pdbx_strand_id
1 'polypeptide(L)'
;MTSLPAHKNVVLVGHSIGGLAISKAMELFPGKISGAVFVAGLMPGPNINASTVYIEVPNFHIPIFSHEIICYAMQCVEDVSNEIILSRKRYGSIRRAFVVTPEDKLLKKEFQQLMIERNPPDEVKEIQGADHMVMMSKPHELFKFLLRFADKGLTHVSVATV
;
A
#
# COMPACT_ATOMS: atom_id res chain seq x y z
N MET A 1 -3.73 -20.19 -13.88
CA MET A 1 -2.92 -19.01 -13.52
C MET A 1 -1.45 -19.41 -13.54
N THR A 2 -0.62 -18.71 -14.33
CA THR A 2 0.82 -18.98 -14.46
C THR A 2 1.56 -18.31 -13.31
N SER A 3 2.34 -19.08 -12.54
CA SER A 3 3.14 -18.53 -11.44
C SER A 3 4.34 -17.74 -11.96
N LEU A 4 4.83 -16.78 -11.17
CA LEU A 4 6.06 -16.04 -11.48
C LEU A 4 7.25 -17.01 -11.54
N PRO A 5 8.05 -16.99 -12.63
CA PRO A 5 9.26 -17.79 -12.73
C PRO A 5 10.20 -17.60 -11.53
N ALA A 6 10.99 -18.62 -11.18
CA ALA A 6 11.89 -18.59 -10.02
C ALA A 6 12.83 -17.37 -9.99
N HIS A 7 13.22 -16.85 -11.15
CA HIS A 7 14.20 -15.76 -11.31
C HIS A 7 13.58 -14.37 -11.45
N LYS A 8 12.24 -14.22 -11.40
CA LYS A 8 11.58 -12.92 -11.54
C LYS A 8 11.02 -12.45 -10.20
N ASN A 9 11.46 -11.27 -9.80
CA ASN A 9 10.87 -10.52 -8.69
C ASN A 9 9.95 -9.44 -9.25
N VAL A 10 8.97 -9.02 -8.46
CA VAL A 10 8.04 -7.93 -8.81
C VAL A 10 8.10 -6.80 -7.79
N VAL A 11 7.80 -5.59 -8.25
CA VAL A 11 7.44 -4.48 -7.37
C VAL A 11 5.93 -4.46 -7.25
N LEU A 12 5.42 -4.52 -6.02
CA LEU A 12 4.00 -4.37 -5.74
C LEU A 12 3.67 -2.90 -5.50
N VAL A 13 2.55 -2.44 -6.05
CA VAL A 13 2.02 -1.10 -5.80
C VAL A 13 0.61 -1.24 -5.27
N GLY A 14 0.38 -0.83 -4.02
CA GLY A 14 -0.91 -0.91 -3.35
C GLY A 14 -1.45 0.49 -3.11
N HIS A 15 -2.58 0.82 -3.74
CA HIS A 15 -3.30 2.07 -3.52
C HIS A 15 -4.37 1.89 -2.44
N SER A 16 -4.53 2.87 -1.55
CA SER A 16 -5.61 2.88 -0.55
C SER A 16 -5.66 1.56 0.23
N ILE A 17 -6.83 0.90 0.26
CA ILE A 17 -7.07 -0.40 0.87
C ILE A 17 -6.20 -1.53 0.31
N GLY A 18 -5.74 -1.41 -0.94
CA GLY A 18 -4.82 -2.35 -1.60
C GLY A 18 -3.48 -2.48 -0.86
N GLY A 19 -3.13 -1.51 -0.01
CA GLY A 19 -2.02 -1.60 0.94
C GLY A 19 -2.08 -2.84 1.84
N LEU A 20 -3.28 -3.27 2.26
CA LEU A 20 -3.48 -4.49 3.05
C LEU A 20 -3.12 -5.75 2.24
N ALA A 21 -3.58 -5.81 0.98
CA ALA A 21 -3.33 -6.94 0.09
C ALA A 21 -1.83 -7.12 -0.18
N ILE A 22 -1.12 -6.03 -0.51
CA ILE A 22 0.33 -6.11 -0.74
C ILE A 22 1.09 -6.45 0.53
N SER A 23 0.63 -5.99 1.70
CA SER A 23 1.25 -6.35 3.00
C SER A 23 1.16 -7.84 3.27
N LYS A 24 -0.01 -8.45 3.01
CA LYS A 24 -0.17 -9.91 3.11
C LYS A 24 0.71 -10.64 2.09
N ALA A 25 0.80 -10.14 0.85
CA ALA A 25 1.67 -10.72 -0.17
C ALA A 25 3.15 -10.68 0.23
N MET A 26 3.62 -9.58 0.82
CA MET A 26 4.99 -9.44 1.35
C MET A 26 5.27 -10.46 2.46
N GLU A 27 4.29 -10.73 3.32
CA GLU A 27 4.42 -11.76 4.34
C GLU A 27 4.43 -13.16 3.72
N LEU A 28 3.58 -13.47 2.74
CA LEU A 28 3.46 -14.81 2.17
C LEU A 28 4.59 -15.16 1.18
N PHE A 29 5.06 -14.20 0.39
CA PHE A 29 5.97 -14.42 -0.73
C PHE A 29 7.18 -13.46 -0.75
N PRO A 30 7.92 -13.29 0.35
CA PRO A 30 9.01 -12.31 0.42
C PRO A 30 10.10 -12.56 -0.63
N GLY A 31 10.37 -13.82 -0.98
CA GLY A 31 11.36 -14.17 -2.01
C GLY A 31 10.96 -13.87 -3.46
N LYS A 32 9.74 -13.36 -3.69
CA LYS A 32 9.22 -13.01 -5.03
C LYS A 32 9.00 -11.51 -5.20
N ILE A 33 9.18 -10.73 -4.15
CA ILE A 33 8.87 -9.30 -4.10
C ILE A 33 10.19 -8.58 -3.86
N SER A 34 10.58 -7.71 -4.79
CA SER A 34 11.79 -6.89 -4.64
C SER A 34 11.52 -5.57 -3.94
N GLY A 35 10.27 -5.11 -3.96
CA GLY A 35 9.86 -3.92 -3.25
C GLY A 35 8.34 -3.74 -3.25
N ALA A 36 7.87 -2.88 -2.36
CA ALA A 36 6.48 -2.54 -2.21
C ALA A 36 6.30 -1.03 -2.10
N VAL A 37 5.32 -0.47 -2.82
CA VAL A 37 4.99 0.96 -2.79
C VAL A 37 3.55 1.12 -2.31
N PHE A 38 3.38 1.78 -1.18
CA PHE A 38 2.09 2.17 -0.62
C PHE A 38 1.75 3.55 -1.16
N VAL A 39 0.67 3.67 -1.92
CA VAL A 39 0.27 4.91 -2.58
C VAL A 39 -1.02 5.42 -1.95
N ALA A 40 -0.96 6.51 -1.17
CA ALA A 40 -2.10 6.97 -0.38
C ALA A 40 -2.82 5.80 0.32
N GLY A 41 -2.02 4.85 0.84
CA GLY A 41 -2.43 3.49 1.14
C GLY A 41 -2.33 3.11 2.60
N LEU A 42 -3.10 2.09 3.00
CA LEU A 42 -3.02 1.51 4.33
C LEU A 42 -1.71 0.73 4.48
N MET A 43 -0.86 1.14 5.42
CA MET A 43 0.45 0.53 5.65
C MET A 43 0.53 -0.05 7.07
N PRO A 44 -0.09 -1.21 7.31
CA PRO A 44 0.10 -1.92 8.57
C PRO A 44 1.53 -2.41 8.72
N GLY A 45 1.94 -2.69 9.95
CA GLY A 45 3.26 -3.21 10.25
C GLY A 45 3.31 -4.00 11.55
N PRO A 46 4.49 -4.52 11.91
CA PRO A 46 4.66 -5.29 13.14
C PRO A 46 4.29 -4.52 14.42
N ASN A 47 4.28 -3.18 14.37
CA ASN A 47 3.99 -2.29 15.48
C ASN A 47 2.61 -1.59 15.38
N ILE A 48 1.91 -1.76 14.25
CA ILE A 48 0.58 -1.17 14.00
C ILE A 48 -0.22 -2.18 13.20
N ASN A 49 -1.15 -2.86 13.86
CA ASN A 49 -1.86 -3.98 13.25
C ASN A 49 -2.78 -3.51 12.10
N ALA A 50 -3.16 -4.43 11.20
CA ALA A 50 -4.00 -4.10 10.06
C ALA A 50 -5.43 -3.70 10.44
N SER A 51 -5.97 -4.27 11.52
CA SER A 51 -7.31 -3.91 12.01
C SER A 51 -7.36 -2.49 12.58
N THR A 52 -6.36 -2.04 13.33
CA THR A 52 -6.23 -0.65 13.81
C THR A 52 -6.06 0.30 12.63
N VAL A 53 -5.19 -0.02 11.66
CA VAL A 53 -5.07 0.83 10.46
C VAL A 53 -6.40 0.90 9.70
N TYR A 54 -7.18 -0.18 9.63
CA TYR A 54 -8.48 -0.21 8.97
C TYR A 54 -9.58 0.51 9.76
N ILE A 55 -9.62 0.36 11.08
CA ILE A 55 -10.61 0.97 11.99
C ILE A 55 -10.30 2.45 12.26
N GLU A 56 -9.06 2.92 12.07
CA GLU A 56 -8.73 4.36 12.18
C GLU A 56 -9.04 5.13 10.88
N VAL A 57 -9.37 4.43 9.78
CA VAL A 57 -9.86 5.05 8.53
C VAL A 57 -11.22 5.76 8.72
N PRO A 58 -12.19 5.32 9.56
CA PRO A 58 -13.50 5.94 9.65
C PRO A 58 -13.77 6.64 11.00
N ASN A 59 -13.39 7.92 11.08
CA ASN A 59 -14.40 8.97 11.36
C ASN A 59 -14.90 9.62 10.04
N PHE A 60 -14.54 9.03 8.90
CA PHE A 60 -14.96 9.43 7.58
C PHE A 60 -16.30 8.80 7.22
N HIS A 61 -17.35 9.60 7.32
CA HIS A 61 -18.63 9.30 6.66
C HIS A 61 -18.33 9.30 5.15
N ILE A 62 -18.47 8.15 4.47
CA ILE A 62 -18.32 8.07 3.02
C ILE A 62 -19.74 8.06 2.41
N PRO A 63 -20.35 9.22 2.10
CA PRO A 63 -21.71 9.29 1.56
C PRO A 63 -21.84 8.76 0.12
N ILE A 64 -20.75 8.25 -0.48
CA ILE A 64 -20.69 7.87 -1.91
C ILE A 64 -21.08 6.40 -2.14
N PHE A 65 -21.12 5.56 -1.11
CA PHE A 65 -21.25 4.11 -1.26
C PHE A 65 -22.50 3.53 -0.59
N SER A 66 -23.68 4.01 -1.00
CA SER A 66 -24.99 3.48 -0.59
C SER A 66 -25.45 2.34 -1.52
N HIS A 67 -24.68 1.25 -1.61
CA HIS A 67 -25.13 0.03 -2.28
C HIS A 67 -24.64 -1.23 -1.52
N GLU A 68 -25.56 -2.17 -1.27
CA GLU A 68 -25.36 -3.40 -0.47
C GLU A 68 -24.13 -4.24 -0.89
N ILE A 69 -23.74 -4.19 -2.17
CA ILE A 69 -22.57 -4.91 -2.71
C ILE A 69 -21.25 -4.39 -2.14
N ILE A 70 -21.16 -3.09 -1.81
CA ILE A 70 -19.96 -2.48 -1.26
C ILE A 70 -19.83 -2.79 0.23
N CYS A 71 -20.94 -2.91 0.96
CA CYS A 71 -20.93 -3.36 2.35
C CYS A 71 -20.32 -4.77 2.48
N TYR A 72 -20.66 -5.70 1.58
CA TYR A 72 -20.06 -7.04 1.59
C TYR A 72 -18.56 -7.01 1.30
N ALA A 73 -18.13 -6.23 0.29
CA ALA A 73 -16.71 -6.07 -0.03
C ALA A 73 -15.92 -5.48 1.17
N MET A 74 -16.51 -4.55 1.92
CA MET A 74 -15.89 -3.98 3.11
C MET A 74 -15.84 -4.96 4.30
N GLN A 75 -16.89 -5.74 4.53
CA GLN A 75 -16.89 -6.79 5.56
C GLN A 75 -15.77 -7.81 5.30
N CYS A 76 -15.60 -8.24 4.05
CA CYS A 76 -14.50 -9.13 3.67
C CYS A 76 -13.12 -8.51 3.95
N VAL A 77 -12.96 -7.20 3.77
CA VAL A 77 -11.68 -6.55 4.07
C VAL A 77 -11.43 -6.49 5.57
N GLU A 78 -12.47 -6.28 6.39
CA GLU A 78 -12.33 -6.32 7.85
C GLU A 78 -11.85 -7.70 8.32
N ASP A 79 -12.49 -8.78 7.86
CA ASP A 79 -12.09 -10.16 8.17
C ASP A 79 -10.64 -10.42 7.74
N VAL A 80 -10.27 -10.03 6.51
CA VAL A 80 -8.90 -10.17 6.01
C VAL A 80 -7.92 -9.34 6.84
N SER A 81 -8.28 -8.14 7.28
CA SER A 81 -7.42 -7.28 8.09
C SER A 81 -7.07 -7.92 9.44
N ASN A 82 -8.01 -8.62 10.05
CA ASN A 82 -7.79 -9.33 11.32
C ASN A 82 -6.80 -10.50 11.19
N GLU A 83 -6.66 -11.08 10.00
CA GLU A 83 -5.74 -12.18 9.71
C GLU A 83 -4.35 -11.73 9.22
N ILE A 84 -4.13 -10.42 9.07
CA ILE A 84 -2.83 -9.87 8.65
C ILE A 84 -1.92 -9.74 9.87
N ILE A 85 -1.09 -10.76 10.07
CA ILE A 85 0.02 -10.76 11.04
C ILE A 85 1.32 -10.58 10.26
N LEU A 86 2.03 -9.47 10.52
CA LEU A 86 3.23 -9.09 9.77
C LEU A 86 4.48 -9.27 10.62
N SER A 87 5.47 -9.99 10.08
CA SER A 87 6.71 -10.29 10.79
C SER A 87 7.86 -9.39 10.31
N ARG A 88 8.77 -9.04 11.22
CA ARG A 88 10.01 -8.32 10.86
C ARG A 88 10.89 -9.12 9.90
N LYS A 89 10.86 -10.46 10.01
CA LYS A 89 11.70 -11.36 9.19
C LYS A 89 11.22 -11.46 7.74
N ARG A 90 9.91 -11.38 7.50
CA ARG A 90 9.33 -11.56 6.16
C ARG A 90 8.88 -10.21 5.60
N TYR A 91 7.72 -9.69 6.01
CA TYR A 91 7.27 -8.34 5.63
C TYR A 91 8.37 -7.27 5.82
N GLY A 92 9.04 -7.30 6.98
CA GLY A 92 10.07 -6.31 7.31
C GLY A 92 11.31 -6.34 6.43
N SER A 93 11.59 -7.46 5.75
CA SER A 93 12.77 -7.63 4.87
C SER A 93 12.60 -7.03 3.47
N ILE A 94 11.37 -6.69 3.09
CA ILE A 94 11.06 -6.10 1.78
C ILE A 94 11.26 -4.60 1.84
N ARG A 95 11.94 -4.03 0.84
CA ARG A 95 12.09 -2.59 0.67
C ARG A 95 10.74 -1.93 0.42
N ARG A 96 10.39 -0.94 1.23
CA ARG A 96 9.10 -0.24 1.20
C ARG A 96 9.28 1.23 0.81
N ALA A 97 8.35 1.74 0.01
CA ALA A 97 8.13 3.16 -0.14
C ALA A 97 6.71 3.55 0.24
N PHE A 98 6.54 4.75 0.74
CA PHE A 98 5.23 5.37 0.95
C PHE A 98 5.10 6.66 0.14
N VAL A 99 4.04 6.77 -0.64
CA VAL A 99 3.70 7.99 -1.39
C VAL A 99 2.62 8.75 -0.62
N VAL A 100 3.01 9.92 -0.12
CA VAL A 100 2.16 10.83 0.64
C VAL A 100 1.42 11.77 -0.32
N THR A 101 0.11 11.88 -0.12
CA THR A 101 -0.81 12.75 -0.86
C THR A 101 -1.39 13.81 0.10
N PRO A 102 -0.81 15.02 0.17
CA PRO A 102 -1.17 16.00 1.20
C PRO A 102 -2.62 16.49 1.12
N GLU A 103 -3.19 16.55 -0.08
CA GLU A 103 -4.55 17.02 -0.34
C GLU A 103 -5.59 15.89 -0.29
N ASP A 104 -5.19 14.69 0.16
CA ASP A 104 -6.08 13.56 0.35
C ASP A 104 -7.10 13.85 1.44
N LYS A 105 -8.37 13.87 1.02
CA LYS A 105 -9.47 14.08 1.93
C LYS A 105 -9.88 12.79 2.63
N LEU A 106 -9.71 11.62 2.02
CA LEU A 106 -10.15 10.33 2.59
C LEU A 106 -9.15 9.81 3.61
N LEU A 107 -7.88 9.73 3.23
CA LEU A 107 -6.79 9.31 4.09
C LEU A 107 -5.95 10.54 4.44
N LYS A 108 -6.37 11.28 5.47
CA LYS A 108 -5.74 12.56 5.82
C LYS A 108 -4.23 12.43 6.04
N LYS A 109 -3.49 13.50 5.71
CA LYS A 109 -2.02 13.56 5.83
C LYS A 109 -1.52 13.17 7.22
N GLU A 110 -2.21 13.60 8.28
CA GLU A 110 -1.82 13.29 9.67
C GLU A 110 -1.85 11.78 9.93
N PHE A 111 -2.82 11.07 9.37
CA PHE A 111 -2.91 9.63 9.51
C PHE A 111 -1.89 8.90 8.63
N GLN A 112 -1.62 9.41 7.43
CA GLN A 112 -0.50 8.91 6.61
C GLN A 112 0.84 9.03 7.37
N GLN A 113 1.07 10.16 8.05
CA GLN A 113 2.27 10.39 8.86
C GLN A 113 2.33 9.46 10.07
N LEU A 114 1.21 9.25 10.78
CA LEU A 114 1.14 8.31 11.90
C LEU A 114 1.56 6.90 11.48
N MET A 115 1.07 6.41 10.33
CA MET A 115 1.46 5.11 9.80
C MET A 115 2.96 5.05 9.49
N ILE A 116 3.53 6.11 8.88
CA ILE A 116 4.96 6.19 8.58
C ILE A 116 5.80 6.20 9.87
N GLU A 117 5.37 6.91 10.91
CA GLU A 117 6.08 6.96 12.19
C GLU A 117 6.06 5.61 12.92
N ARG A 118 4.90 4.93 12.92
CA ARG A 118 4.72 3.64 13.61
C ARG A 118 5.33 2.47 12.86
N ASN A 119 5.38 2.56 11.53
CA ASN A 119 5.94 1.55 10.64
C ASN A 119 6.80 2.21 9.53
N PRO A 120 8.03 2.63 9.85
CA PRO A 120 8.88 3.35 8.90
C PRO A 120 9.16 2.56 7.60
N PRO A 121 8.91 3.15 6.42
CA PRO A 121 9.38 2.63 5.14
C PRO A 121 10.81 3.11 4.85
N ASP A 122 11.45 2.53 3.84
CA ASP A 122 12.80 2.91 3.41
C ASP A 122 12.81 4.23 2.63
N GLU A 123 11.71 4.55 1.92
CA GLU A 123 11.55 5.82 1.19
C GLU A 123 10.17 6.43 1.41
N VAL A 124 10.12 7.75 1.52
CA VAL A 124 8.87 8.52 1.55
C VAL A 124 8.91 9.55 0.42
N LYS A 125 7.84 9.61 -0.37
CA LYS A 125 7.67 10.58 -1.46
C LYS A 125 6.37 11.34 -1.30
N GLU A 126 6.47 12.63 -1.01
CA GLU A 126 5.31 13.53 -1.04
C GLU A 126 5.08 14.03 -2.47
N ILE A 127 3.83 13.99 -2.94
CA ILE A 127 3.40 14.51 -4.24
C ILE A 127 2.42 15.66 -3.98
N GLN A 128 2.87 16.89 -4.19
CA GLN A 128 2.08 18.11 -3.91
C GLN A 128 0.93 18.28 -4.91
N GLY A 129 -0.23 18.70 -4.42
CA GLY A 129 -1.45 18.86 -5.21
C GLY A 129 -2.07 17.53 -5.66
N ALA A 130 -1.74 16.41 -5.00
CA ALA A 130 -2.32 15.09 -5.27
C ALA A 130 -3.44 14.81 -4.27
N ASP A 131 -4.60 14.43 -4.80
CA ASP A 131 -5.69 13.88 -4.01
C ASP A 131 -5.52 12.37 -3.76
N HIS A 132 -6.53 11.74 -3.15
CA HIS A 132 -6.54 10.29 -2.91
C HIS A 132 -6.29 9.47 -4.18
N MET A 133 -6.76 9.97 -5.33
CA MET A 133 -6.63 9.33 -6.64
C MET A 133 -5.41 9.90 -7.38
N VAL A 134 -4.23 9.81 -6.77
CA VAL A 134 -2.96 10.34 -7.31
C VAL A 134 -2.59 9.83 -8.71
N MET A 135 -3.06 8.63 -9.09
CA MET A 135 -2.93 8.10 -10.44
C MET A 135 -3.75 8.88 -11.49
N MET A 136 -4.75 9.67 -11.06
CA MET A 136 -5.57 10.54 -11.89
C MET A 136 -5.13 12.00 -11.77
N SER A 137 -4.90 12.50 -10.55
CA SER A 137 -4.53 13.90 -10.32
C SER A 137 -3.07 14.21 -10.68
N LYS A 138 -2.13 13.29 -10.40
CA LYS A 138 -0.68 13.46 -10.67
C LYS A 138 -0.02 12.22 -11.31
N PRO A 139 -0.56 11.65 -12.40
CA PRO A 139 -0.06 10.41 -13.02
C PRO A 139 1.41 10.45 -13.38
N HIS A 140 1.88 11.56 -13.97
CA HIS A 140 3.25 11.69 -14.45
C HIS A 140 4.28 11.69 -13.31
N GLU A 141 3.96 12.33 -12.18
CA GLU A 141 4.86 12.38 -11.03
C GLU A 141 4.92 11.03 -10.32
N LEU A 142 3.76 10.39 -10.15
CA LEU A 142 3.66 9.03 -9.63
C LEU A 142 4.45 8.05 -10.51
N PHE A 143 4.26 8.09 -11.83
CA PHE A 143 4.95 7.23 -12.77
C PHE A 143 6.46 7.39 -12.71
N LYS A 144 6.97 8.63 -12.70
CA LYS A 144 8.41 8.91 -12.54
C LYS A 144 8.95 8.34 -11.24
N PHE A 145 8.20 8.46 -10.14
CA PHE A 145 8.61 7.89 -8.87
C PHE A 145 8.68 6.35 -8.92
N LEU A 146 7.64 5.70 -9.44
CA LEU A 146 7.57 4.24 -9.56
C LEU A 146 8.71 3.69 -10.43
N LEU A 147 9.02 4.33 -11.56
CA LEU A 147 10.17 3.97 -12.39
C LEU A 147 11.47 4.03 -11.59
N ARG A 148 11.77 5.17 -10.96
CA ARG A 148 13.00 5.29 -10.15
C ARG A 148 13.05 4.30 -9.00
N PHE A 149 11.91 4.00 -8.38
CA PHE A 149 11.84 3.04 -7.28
C PHE A 149 12.16 1.62 -7.76
N ALA A 150 11.66 1.24 -8.94
CA ALA A 150 11.93 -0.05 -9.57
C ALA A 150 13.39 -0.16 -10.04
N ASP A 151 13.95 0.91 -10.62
CA ASP A 151 15.33 0.93 -11.14
C ASP A 151 16.38 0.79 -10.02
N LYS A 152 16.13 1.37 -8.84
CA LYS A 152 16.98 1.16 -7.64
C LYS A 152 16.97 -0.31 -7.16
N GLY A 153 15.97 -1.08 -7.58
CA GLY A 153 15.71 -2.43 -7.10
C GLY A 153 16.27 -3.54 -7.95
N LEU A 154 16.35 -3.42 -9.29
CA LEU A 154 16.82 -4.50 -10.17
C LEU A 154 17.42 -4.04 -11.51
N THR A 155 18.31 -4.89 -12.03
CA THR A 155 18.82 -4.88 -13.41
C THR A 155 17.81 -5.36 -14.47
N HIS A 156 16.67 -5.97 -14.14
CA HIS A 156 15.56 -6.29 -15.08
C HIS A 156 14.24 -6.68 -14.35
N VAL A 157 13.22 -5.81 -14.23
CA VAL A 157 11.87 -6.16 -13.71
C VAL A 157 10.72 -5.43 -14.40
N SER A 158 9.56 -6.11 -14.47
CA SER A 158 8.25 -5.59 -14.93
C SER A 158 7.40 -5.11 -13.75
N VAL A 159 6.74 -3.96 -13.87
CA VAL A 159 5.83 -3.39 -12.86
C VAL A 159 4.48 -4.11 -12.92
N ALA A 160 3.96 -4.60 -11.78
CA ALA A 160 2.64 -5.20 -11.67
C ALA A 160 1.75 -4.35 -10.74
N THR A 161 0.56 -4.00 -11.20
CA THR A 161 -0.48 -3.32 -10.43
C THR A 161 -1.53 -4.35 -9.99
N VAL A 162 -2.00 -4.26 -8.75
CA VAL A 162 -3.09 -5.08 -8.19
C VAL A 162 -4.24 -4.18 -7.79
#